data_AF-A0ABD1M121-F1
#
_entry.id   AF-A0ABD1M121-F1
#
_cell.length_a   1.000
_cell.length_b   1.000
_cell.length_c   1.000
_cell.angle_alpha   90.00
_cell.angle_beta   90.00
_cell.angle_gamma   90.00
#
_symmetry.space_group_name_H-M   'P 1'
#
loop_
_entity.id
_entity.type
_entity.pdbx_description
1 polymer ?
#
loop_
_entity_poly.entity_id
_entity_poly.type
_entity_poly.pdbx_seq_one_letter_code
_entity_poly.pdbx_strand_id
1 'polypeptide(L)'
;MLRSSPLLLRSFSTSARASKQLENHSFLSANPFLGSWEAARDPKEAEAKLSRLRREYAKQVKEVRKEYIREMEAMKLEKDRKDEARREALRLATEERKRLKAQAAQLRAQERDIERQHFRETLLKERAEKLENWRMKVKMHEEKKAEKKELMRRQTHEAASCSVPSYKRKEHRFCSVHNATKLNRIRIPSFLLFDKMAGPLGYRGLPPKAKNLVVAGGLTAFVFGAYFYTMRAVGGTDELQVAIDKFEAAKSKSESDANLPSKVQG
;
A
#
# COMPACT_ATOMS: atom_id res chain seq x y z
N MET A 1 23.91 5.59 37.75
CA MET A 1 23.01 4.50 37.34
C MET A 1 23.06 4.36 35.82
N LEU A 2 23.95 3.51 35.31
CA LEU A 2 24.03 3.18 33.89
C LEU A 2 23.04 2.03 33.60
N ARG A 3 22.10 2.24 32.68
CA ARG A 3 21.21 1.18 32.17
C ARG A 3 21.77 0.69 30.84
N SER A 4 22.28 -0.53 30.86
CA SER A 4 22.81 -1.27 29.73
C SER A 4 21.70 -1.60 28.72
N SER A 5 21.94 -1.26 27.45
CA SER A 5 21.15 -1.71 26.30
C SER A 5 21.53 -3.16 25.94
N PRO A 6 20.59 -4.11 25.83
CA PRO A 6 20.92 -5.42 25.30
C PRO A 6 20.98 -5.34 23.78
N LEU A 7 22.18 -5.51 23.24
CA LEU A 7 22.41 -5.79 21.83
C LEU A 7 21.63 -7.06 21.47
N LEU A 8 20.80 -6.97 20.43
CA LEU A 8 20.13 -8.10 19.81
C LEU A 8 21.18 -9.07 19.29
N LEU A 9 21.46 -10.10 20.08
CA LEU A 9 22.23 -11.26 19.68
C LEU A 9 21.44 -11.97 18.56
N ARG A 10 21.85 -11.75 17.30
CA ARG A 10 21.38 -12.52 16.16
C ARG A 10 21.91 -13.94 16.33
N SER A 11 21.16 -14.77 17.03
CA SER A 11 21.40 -16.21 17.10
C SER A 11 21.32 -16.78 15.70
N PHE A 12 22.47 -17.14 15.13
CA PHE A 12 22.54 -18.03 13.97
C PHE A 12 22.15 -19.44 14.44
N SER A 13 20.87 -19.64 14.73
CA SER A 13 20.33 -20.97 14.95
C SER A 13 20.30 -21.67 13.59
N THR A 14 21.34 -22.43 13.30
CA THR A 14 21.34 -23.56 12.34
C THR A 14 20.38 -24.63 12.88
N SER A 15 19.09 -24.29 12.98
CA SER A 15 18.12 -25.01 13.79
C SER A 15 17.41 -26.10 12.97
N ALA A 16 17.39 -27.31 13.55
CA ALA A 16 16.58 -28.49 13.22
C ALA A 16 16.78 -29.17 11.86
N ARG A 17 16.96 -28.44 10.75
CA ARG A 17 17.18 -29.09 9.43
C ARG A 17 18.55 -29.79 9.33
N ALA A 18 19.58 -29.20 9.93
CA ALA A 18 20.91 -29.81 10.00
C ALA A 18 20.93 -31.07 10.88
N SER A 19 20.15 -31.08 11.97
CA SER A 19 20.05 -32.22 12.90
C SER A 19 19.45 -33.47 12.24
N LYS A 20 18.38 -33.33 11.45
CA LYS A 20 17.76 -34.48 10.76
C LYS A 20 18.68 -35.11 9.71
N GLN A 21 19.59 -34.32 9.13
CA GLN A 21 20.59 -34.83 8.20
C GLN A 21 21.74 -35.55 8.95
N LEU A 22 21.95 -35.21 10.22
CA LEU A 22 22.93 -35.85 11.09
C LEU A 22 22.48 -37.25 11.57
N GLU A 23 21.18 -37.44 11.77
CA GLU A 23 20.62 -38.68 12.30
C GLU A 23 20.67 -39.87 11.33
N ASN A 24 20.92 -39.63 10.04
CA ASN A 24 20.91 -40.68 9.01
C ASN A 24 22.29 -41.26 8.66
N HIS A 25 23.37 -40.89 9.35
CA HIS A 25 24.63 -41.61 9.19
C HIS A 25 24.67 -42.79 10.16
N SER A 26 24.25 -43.95 9.67
CA SER A 26 24.70 -45.19 10.26
C SER A 26 26.21 -45.27 10.06
N PHE A 27 26.98 -45.30 11.15
CA PHE A 27 28.40 -45.59 11.06
C PHE A 27 28.58 -46.94 10.36
N LEU A 28 29.47 -46.99 9.37
CA LEU A 28 29.77 -48.23 8.66
C LEU A 28 30.29 -49.27 9.68
N SER A 29 29.75 -50.48 9.61
CA SER A 29 30.20 -51.60 10.43
C SER A 29 31.71 -51.82 10.23
N ALA A 30 32.41 -52.19 11.32
CA ALA A 30 33.85 -52.44 11.30
C ALA A 30 34.25 -53.32 10.10
N ASN A 31 35.23 -52.87 9.31
CA ASN A 31 35.66 -53.60 8.12
C ASN A 31 36.56 -54.79 8.53
N PRO A 32 36.11 -56.04 8.33
CA PRO A 32 36.84 -57.24 8.76
C PRO A 32 38.16 -57.45 8.00
N PHE A 33 38.38 -56.72 6.90
CA PHE A 33 39.64 -56.77 6.14
C PHE A 33 40.77 -55.95 6.77
N LEU A 34 40.44 -54.96 7.61
CA LEU A 34 41.44 -54.13 8.30
C LEU A 34 42.14 -54.94 9.39
N GLY A 35 43.17 -55.70 9.01
CA GLY A 35 44.01 -56.48 9.93
C GLY A 35 44.24 -57.95 9.53
N SER A 36 43.54 -58.45 8.51
CA SER A 36 43.67 -59.84 8.05
C SER A 36 44.76 -60.06 6.99
N TRP A 37 45.71 -59.13 6.84
CA TRP A 37 46.74 -59.22 5.81
C TRP A 37 47.96 -59.99 6.31
N GLU A 38 48.18 -61.17 5.74
CA GLU A 38 49.41 -61.95 5.93
C GLU A 38 50.39 -61.70 4.77
N ALA A 39 51.61 -61.32 5.12
CA ALA A 39 52.68 -61.13 4.14
C ALA A 39 53.08 -62.48 3.50
N ALA A 40 52.98 -62.57 2.18
CA ALA A 40 53.40 -63.76 1.45
C ALA A 40 54.93 -63.91 1.46
N ARG A 41 55.44 -65.15 1.62
CA ARG A 41 56.88 -65.45 1.64
C ARG A 41 57.55 -65.22 0.28
N ASP A 42 56.84 -65.48 -0.81
CA ASP A 42 57.38 -65.37 -2.16
C ASP A 42 56.96 -64.07 -2.88
N PRO A 43 57.88 -63.37 -3.57
CA PRO A 43 57.62 -62.05 -4.15
C PRO A 43 56.58 -62.08 -5.28
N LYS A 44 56.57 -63.14 -6.11
CA LYS A 44 55.57 -63.31 -7.19
C LYS A 44 54.15 -63.54 -6.66
N GLU A 45 54.02 -64.25 -5.55
CA GLU A 45 52.71 -64.48 -4.92
C GLU A 45 52.16 -63.21 -4.28
N ALA A 46 53.03 -62.40 -3.67
CA ALA A 46 52.66 -61.10 -3.13
C ALA A 46 52.09 -60.17 -4.21
N GLU A 47 52.71 -60.12 -5.38
CA GLU A 47 52.23 -59.34 -6.52
C GLU A 47 50.88 -59.85 -7.06
N ALA A 48 50.71 -61.17 -7.17
CA ALA A 48 49.45 -61.77 -7.58
C ALA A 48 48.31 -61.46 -6.58
N LYS A 49 48.57 -61.55 -5.28
CA LYS A 49 47.60 -61.18 -4.22
C LYS A 49 47.26 -59.68 -4.27
N LEU A 50 48.26 -58.82 -4.42
CA LEU A 50 48.07 -57.37 -4.52
C LEU A 50 47.27 -56.96 -5.77
N SER A 51 47.54 -57.59 -6.91
CA SER A 51 46.81 -57.32 -8.16
C SER A 51 45.34 -57.73 -8.07
N ARG A 52 45.03 -58.87 -7.43
CA ARG A 52 43.66 -59.29 -7.13
C ARG A 52 42.96 -58.29 -6.21
N LEU A 53 43.63 -57.88 -5.13
CA LEU A 53 43.10 -56.90 -4.19
C LEU A 53 42.78 -55.56 -4.87
N ARG A 54 43.68 -55.05 -5.70
CA ARG A 54 43.45 -53.81 -6.46
C ARG A 54 42.22 -53.91 -7.37
N ARG A 55 42.01 -55.06 -8.01
CA ARG A 55 40.83 -55.30 -8.88
C ARG A 55 39.55 -55.38 -8.07
N GLU A 56 39.56 -56.11 -6.96
CA GLU A 56 38.40 -56.28 -6.07
C GLU A 56 38.01 -54.95 -5.43
N TYR A 57 38.97 -54.19 -4.92
CA TYR A 57 38.75 -52.86 -4.36
C TYR A 57 38.20 -51.89 -5.41
N ALA A 58 38.75 -51.90 -6.63
CA ALA A 58 38.23 -51.09 -7.72
C ALA A 58 36.77 -51.43 -8.06
N LYS A 59 36.40 -52.72 -8.01
CA LYS A 59 35.00 -53.16 -8.18
C LYS A 59 34.11 -52.67 -7.05
N GLN A 60 34.53 -52.83 -5.79
CA GLN A 60 33.78 -52.38 -4.61
C GLN A 60 33.52 -50.87 -4.66
N VAL A 61 34.55 -50.06 -4.90
CA VAL A 61 34.42 -48.60 -5.00
C VAL A 61 33.51 -48.21 -6.16
N LYS A 62 33.57 -48.92 -7.29
CA LYS A 62 32.67 -48.68 -8.43
C LYS A 62 31.22 -48.93 -8.05
N GLU A 63 30.93 -49.97 -7.29
CA GLU A 63 29.57 -50.29 -6.88
C GLU A 63 29.03 -49.27 -5.88
N VAL A 64 29.82 -48.89 -4.88
CA VAL A 64 29.49 -47.80 -3.94
C VAL A 64 29.19 -46.50 -4.67
N ARG A 65 29.99 -46.13 -5.69
CA ARG A 65 29.72 -44.93 -6.50
C ARG A 65 28.37 -45.00 -7.22
N LYS A 66 28.01 -46.16 -7.78
CA LYS A 66 26.71 -46.34 -8.45
C LYS A 66 25.54 -46.25 -7.48
N GLU A 67 25.69 -46.77 -6.26
CA GLU A 67 24.68 -46.68 -5.22
C GLU A 67 24.48 -45.24 -4.78
N TYR A 68 25.58 -44.52 -4.51
CA TYR A 68 25.54 -43.10 -4.18
C TYR A 68 24.84 -42.26 -5.27
N ILE A 69 25.17 -42.49 -6.55
CA ILE A 69 24.50 -41.79 -7.66
C ILE A 69 22.99 -42.05 -7.62
N ARG A 70 22.58 -43.31 -7.48
CA ARG A 70 21.16 -43.70 -7.42
C ARG A 70 20.43 -43.06 -6.25
N GLU A 71 21.03 -43.03 -5.07
CA GLU A 71 20.47 -42.39 -3.87
C GLU A 71 20.31 -40.88 -4.07
N MET A 72 21.33 -40.23 -4.62
CA MET A 72 21.30 -38.81 -4.91
C MET A 72 20.24 -38.46 -5.96
N GLU A 73 20.05 -39.31 -6.96
CA GLU A 73 18.98 -39.17 -7.97
C GLU A 73 17.60 -39.37 -7.34
N ALA A 74 17.42 -40.39 -6.50
CA ALA A 74 16.17 -40.62 -5.78
C ALA A 74 15.78 -39.43 -4.88
N MET A 75 16.76 -38.85 -4.17
CA MET A 75 16.55 -37.66 -3.34
C MET A 75 16.14 -36.44 -4.18
N LYS A 76 16.77 -36.22 -5.34
CA LYS A 76 16.39 -35.13 -6.26
C LYS A 76 14.95 -35.31 -6.77
N LEU A 77 14.59 -36.51 -7.21
CA LEU A 77 13.24 -36.80 -7.69
C LEU A 77 12.18 -36.60 -6.59
N GLU A 78 12.46 -36.99 -5.35
CA GLU A 78 11.54 -36.78 -4.23
C GLU A 78 11.34 -35.29 -3.95
N LYS A 79 12.43 -34.50 -4.02
CA LYS A 79 12.37 -33.05 -3.88
C LYS A 79 11.55 -32.41 -5.00
N ASP A 80 11.79 -32.80 -6.25
CA ASP A 80 11.08 -32.26 -7.41
C ASP A 80 9.57 -32.51 -7.31
N ARG A 81 9.16 -33.73 -6.93
CA ARG A 81 7.74 -34.06 -6.65
C ARG A 81 7.11 -33.15 -5.60
N LYS A 82 7.82 -32.90 -4.50
CA LYS A 82 7.35 -32.01 -3.43
C LYS A 82 7.24 -30.56 -3.92
N ASP A 83 8.20 -30.10 -4.69
CA ASP A 83 8.22 -28.72 -5.20
C ASP A 83 7.21 -28.50 -6.33
N GLU A 84 6.91 -29.51 -7.15
CA GLU A 84 5.79 -29.52 -8.10
C GLU A 84 4.45 -29.41 -7.38
N ALA A 85 4.19 -30.29 -6.41
CA ALA A 85 2.94 -30.26 -5.62
C ALA A 85 2.73 -28.90 -4.93
N ARG A 86 3.80 -28.30 -4.37
CA ARG A 86 3.74 -26.95 -3.76
C ARG A 86 3.44 -25.86 -4.79
N ARG A 87 4.05 -25.93 -5.98
CA ARG A 87 3.81 -24.96 -7.05
C ARG A 87 2.38 -25.03 -7.54
N GLU A 88 1.82 -26.22 -7.71
CA GLU A 88 0.44 -26.42 -8.14
C GLU A 88 -0.56 -25.94 -7.07
N ALA A 89 -0.35 -26.32 -5.81
CA ALA A 89 -1.20 -25.84 -4.70
C ALA A 89 -1.21 -24.30 -4.61
N LEU A 90 -0.06 -23.65 -4.80
CA LEU A 90 0.03 -22.19 -4.78
C LEU A 90 -0.70 -21.54 -5.96
N ARG A 91 -0.65 -22.16 -7.15
CA ARG A 91 -1.39 -21.68 -8.32
C ARG A 91 -2.89 -21.73 -8.08
N LEU A 92 -3.41 -22.85 -7.60
CA LEU A 92 -4.83 -23.02 -7.28
C LEU A 92 -5.30 -22.00 -6.24
N ALA A 93 -4.57 -21.86 -5.11
CA ALA A 93 -4.89 -20.87 -4.09
C ALA A 93 -4.87 -19.43 -4.62
N THR A 94 -3.96 -19.13 -5.56
CA THR A 94 -3.88 -17.82 -6.19
C THR A 94 -5.07 -17.57 -7.11
N GLU A 95 -5.50 -18.56 -7.87
CA GLU A 95 -6.69 -18.48 -8.73
C GLU A 95 -7.95 -18.30 -7.91
N GLU A 96 -8.14 -19.07 -6.83
CA GLU A 96 -9.25 -18.92 -5.91
C GLU A 96 -9.28 -17.52 -5.30
N ARG A 97 -8.14 -17.02 -4.82
CA ARG A 97 -8.02 -15.66 -4.30
C ARG A 97 -8.39 -14.61 -5.36
N LYS A 98 -7.98 -14.82 -6.62
CA LYS A 98 -8.34 -13.93 -7.73
C LYS A 98 -9.85 -13.96 -7.99
N ARG A 99 -10.48 -15.13 -7.99
CA ARG A 99 -11.94 -15.29 -8.17
C ARG A 99 -12.72 -14.59 -7.07
N LEU A 100 -12.36 -14.83 -5.81
CA LEU A 100 -13.00 -14.17 -4.66
C LEU A 100 -12.79 -12.64 -4.69
N LYS A 101 -11.58 -12.18 -5.04
CA LYS A 101 -11.30 -10.75 -5.17
C LYS A 101 -12.10 -10.10 -6.30
N ALA A 102 -12.28 -10.79 -7.43
CA ALA A 102 -13.10 -10.31 -8.54
C ALA A 102 -14.58 -10.20 -8.13
N GLN A 103 -15.12 -11.21 -7.46
CA GLN A 103 -16.49 -11.18 -6.94
C GLN A 103 -16.69 -10.04 -5.92
N ALA A 104 -15.76 -9.88 -4.97
CA ALA A 104 -15.79 -8.78 -4.02
C ALA A 104 -15.69 -7.40 -4.70
N ALA A 105 -14.91 -7.29 -5.78
CA ALA A 105 -14.81 -6.05 -6.55
C ALA A 105 -16.10 -5.71 -7.30
N GLN A 106 -16.81 -6.72 -7.80
CA GLN A 106 -18.13 -6.56 -8.44
C GLN A 106 -19.19 -6.11 -7.44
N LEU A 107 -19.26 -6.73 -6.26
CA LEU A 107 -20.18 -6.29 -5.19
C LEU A 107 -19.92 -4.82 -4.81
N ARG A 108 -18.65 -4.46 -4.60
CA ARG A 108 -18.29 -3.06 -4.33
C ARG A 108 -18.63 -2.12 -5.49
N ALA A 109 -18.62 -2.59 -6.73
CA ALA A 109 -19.04 -1.77 -7.87
C ALA A 109 -20.55 -1.50 -7.83
N GLN A 110 -21.34 -2.52 -7.52
CA GLN A 110 -22.78 -2.39 -7.33
C GLN A 110 -23.12 -1.45 -6.17
N GLU A 111 -22.43 -1.57 -5.03
CA GLU A 111 -22.57 -0.64 -3.89
C GLU A 111 -22.34 0.81 -4.33
N ARG A 112 -21.27 1.07 -5.10
CA ARG A 112 -20.99 2.41 -5.64
C ARG A 112 -22.07 2.90 -6.61
N ASP A 113 -22.71 2.01 -7.37
CA ASP A 113 -23.82 2.38 -8.25
C ASP A 113 -25.08 2.76 -7.46
N ILE A 114 -25.38 2.00 -6.40
CA ILE A 114 -26.48 2.30 -5.49
C ILE A 114 -26.25 3.65 -4.80
N GLU A 115 -25.05 3.90 -4.28
CA GLU A 115 -24.68 5.18 -3.67
C GLU A 115 -24.82 6.34 -4.67
N ARG A 116 -24.39 6.14 -5.92
CA ARG A 116 -24.56 7.14 -6.99
C ARG A 116 -26.04 7.44 -7.26
N GLN A 117 -26.89 6.42 -7.30
CA GLN A 117 -28.33 6.59 -7.48
C GLN A 117 -28.95 7.34 -6.31
N HIS A 118 -28.65 6.91 -5.08
CA HIS A 118 -29.10 7.58 -3.86
C HIS A 118 -28.70 9.05 -3.83
N PHE A 119 -27.48 9.39 -4.26
CA PHE A 119 -27.03 10.77 -4.38
C PHE A 119 -27.86 11.58 -5.39
N ARG A 120 -28.18 11.00 -6.56
CA ARG A 120 -29.04 11.66 -7.56
C ARG A 120 -30.44 11.92 -7.02
N GLU A 121 -31.03 10.95 -6.33
CA GLU A 121 -32.34 11.11 -5.69
C GLU A 121 -32.33 12.24 -4.66
N THR A 122 -31.28 12.32 -3.86
CA THR A 122 -31.10 13.39 -2.87
C THR A 122 -31.06 14.77 -3.55
N LEU A 123 -30.31 14.90 -4.65
CA LEU A 123 -30.29 16.15 -5.43
C LEU A 123 -31.66 16.53 -6.01
N LEU A 124 -32.46 15.55 -6.44
CA LEU A 124 -33.82 15.80 -6.92
C LEU A 124 -34.74 16.27 -5.78
N LYS A 125 -34.62 15.68 -4.58
CA LYS A 125 -35.35 16.12 -3.38
C LYS A 125 -34.98 17.54 -2.99
N GLU A 126 -33.69 17.89 -2.92
CA GLU A 126 -33.25 19.25 -2.60
C GLU A 126 -33.78 20.28 -3.61
N ARG A 127 -33.82 19.94 -4.90
CA ARG A 127 -34.39 20.81 -5.94
C ARG A 127 -35.90 21.01 -5.73
N ALA A 128 -36.63 19.95 -5.41
CA ALA A 128 -38.06 20.02 -5.13
C ALA A 128 -38.36 20.87 -3.89
N GLU A 129 -37.61 20.67 -2.80
CA GLU A 129 -37.74 21.47 -1.58
C GLU A 129 -37.47 22.96 -1.83
N LYS A 130 -36.43 23.28 -2.61
CA LYS A 130 -36.16 24.67 -3.02
C LYS A 130 -37.32 25.25 -3.81
N LEU A 131 -37.89 24.48 -4.75
CA LEU A 131 -39.04 24.91 -5.54
C LEU A 131 -40.26 25.19 -4.66
N GLU A 132 -40.58 24.30 -3.71
CA GLU A 132 -41.68 24.49 -2.76
C GLU A 132 -41.46 25.69 -1.85
N ASN A 133 -40.25 25.86 -1.33
CA ASN A 133 -39.88 27.06 -0.55
C ASN A 133 -40.08 28.35 -1.38
N TRP A 134 -39.68 28.35 -2.66
CA TRP A 134 -39.95 29.46 -3.57
C TRP A 134 -41.45 29.71 -3.78
N ARG A 135 -42.25 28.66 -4.01
CA ARG A 135 -43.71 28.77 -4.15
C ARG A 135 -44.33 29.40 -2.91
N MET A 136 -43.91 28.98 -1.71
CA MET A 136 -44.36 29.58 -0.45
C MET A 136 -43.97 31.05 -0.36
N LYS A 137 -42.74 31.43 -0.71
CA LYS A 137 -42.31 32.84 -0.71
C LYS A 137 -43.12 33.71 -1.67
N VAL A 138 -43.45 33.18 -2.86
CA VAL A 138 -44.28 33.89 -3.84
C VAL A 138 -45.68 34.13 -3.28
N LYS A 139 -46.34 33.09 -2.74
CA LYS A 139 -47.66 33.22 -2.08
C LYS A 139 -47.64 34.25 -0.96
N MET A 140 -46.67 34.16 -0.05
CA MET A 140 -46.51 35.12 1.04
C MET A 140 -46.33 36.56 0.53
N HIS A 141 -45.66 36.75 -0.59
CA HIS A 141 -45.48 38.07 -1.18
C HIS A 141 -46.74 38.58 -1.89
N GLU A 142 -47.50 37.70 -2.53
CA GLU A 142 -48.81 38.00 -3.12
C GLU A 142 -49.84 38.37 -2.05
N GLU A 143 -49.90 37.63 -0.95
CA GLU A 143 -50.75 37.92 0.22
C GLU A 143 -50.39 39.28 0.82
N LYS A 144 -49.10 39.55 1.08
CA LYS A 144 -48.65 40.86 1.54
C LYS A 144 -49.03 42.00 0.61
N LYS A 145 -48.95 41.78 -0.71
CA LYS A 145 -49.40 42.76 -1.71
C LYS A 145 -50.92 42.98 -1.64
N ALA A 146 -51.70 41.91 -1.47
CA ALA A 146 -53.15 41.98 -1.34
C ALA A 146 -53.58 42.69 -0.04
N GLU A 147 -52.98 42.35 1.09
CA GLU A 147 -53.20 43.02 2.38
C GLU A 147 -52.87 44.51 2.32
N LYS A 148 -51.73 44.87 1.71
CA LYS A 148 -51.37 46.28 1.53
C LYS A 148 -52.40 47.01 0.66
N LYS A 149 -52.85 46.38 -0.44
CA LYS A 149 -53.89 46.95 -1.31
C LYS A 149 -55.20 47.13 -0.56
N GLU A 150 -55.57 46.18 0.28
CA GLU A 150 -56.79 46.22 1.08
C GLU A 150 -56.70 47.27 2.21
N LEU A 151 -55.55 47.38 2.88
CA LEU A 151 -55.29 48.44 3.85
C LEU A 151 -55.43 49.82 3.20
N MET A 152 -54.85 50.02 2.01
CA MET A 152 -55.00 51.26 1.26
C MET A 152 -56.47 51.54 0.92
N ARG A 153 -57.23 50.53 0.48
CA ARG A 153 -58.68 50.67 0.22
C ARG A 153 -59.43 51.09 1.47
N ARG A 154 -59.19 50.45 2.61
CA ARG A 154 -59.82 50.80 3.90
C ARG A 154 -59.46 52.23 4.31
N GLN A 155 -58.21 52.65 4.20
CA GLN A 155 -57.79 54.03 4.45
C GLN A 155 -58.44 55.03 3.50
N THR A 156 -58.63 54.69 2.22
CA THR A 156 -59.36 55.55 1.28
C THR A 156 -60.85 55.62 1.58
N HIS A 157 -61.47 54.52 2.02
CA HIS A 157 -62.86 54.50 2.48
C HIS A 157 -63.03 55.31 3.77
N GLU A 158 -62.08 55.23 4.70
CA GLU A 158 -62.04 56.02 5.94
C GLU A 158 -61.80 57.51 5.63
N ALA A 159 -60.87 57.85 4.73
CA ALA A 159 -60.64 59.22 4.27
C ALA A 159 -61.85 59.80 3.51
N ALA A 160 -62.58 59.00 2.74
CA ALA A 160 -63.84 59.40 2.09
C ALA A 160 -64.98 59.56 3.12
N SER A 161 -64.94 58.84 4.25
CA SER A 161 -65.86 59.05 5.37
C SER A 161 -65.46 60.25 6.25
N CYS A 162 -64.18 60.64 6.26
CA CYS A 162 -63.64 61.77 7.02
C CYS A 162 -63.46 63.05 6.20
N SER A 163 -63.82 63.07 4.92
CA SER A 163 -63.89 64.31 4.13
C SER A 163 -65.16 65.10 4.46
N VAL A 164 -65.24 65.57 5.70
CA VAL A 164 -66.13 66.67 6.07
C VAL A 164 -65.39 67.97 5.74
N PRO A 165 -66.01 68.94 5.04
CA PRO A 165 -65.38 70.23 4.75
C PRO A 165 -65.00 70.94 6.05
N SER A 166 -63.71 71.19 6.24
CA SER A 166 -63.19 71.94 7.38
C SER A 166 -63.57 73.42 7.26
N TYR A 167 -64.61 73.83 7.98
CA TYR A 167 -64.71 75.20 8.50
C TYR A 167 -64.84 75.18 10.02
N LYS A 168 -63.86 75.82 10.67
CA LYS A 168 -63.72 76.12 12.11
C LYS A 168 -63.48 74.94 13.07
N ARG A 169 -62.25 74.83 13.53
CA ARG A 169 -61.96 74.38 14.91
C ARG A 169 -60.71 75.07 15.45
N LYS A 170 -60.93 76.15 16.23
CA LYS A 170 -59.93 76.80 17.07
C LYS A 170 -59.70 75.94 18.33
N GLU A 171 -58.42 75.85 18.69
CA GLU A 171 -57.82 75.71 20.03
C GLU A 171 -58.62 75.02 21.14
N HIS A 172 -58.13 73.87 21.60
CA HIS A 172 -57.79 73.56 23.00
C HIS A 172 -57.58 72.04 23.18
N ARG A 173 -56.32 71.59 23.26
CA ARG A 173 -55.86 70.75 24.38
C ARG A 173 -54.35 70.58 24.40
N PHE A 174 -53.77 71.03 25.50
CA PHE A 174 -52.38 70.91 25.92
C PHE A 174 -52.33 69.93 27.11
N CYS A 175 -51.17 69.29 27.34
CA CYS A 175 -50.78 68.42 28.48
C CYS A 175 -51.43 67.02 28.57
N SER A 176 -50.79 65.94 29.03
CA SER A 176 -49.49 65.68 29.69
C SER A 176 -49.31 64.13 29.72
N VAL A 177 -48.16 63.53 29.34
CA VAL A 177 -46.98 63.16 30.17
C VAL A 177 -46.93 61.68 30.63
N HIS A 178 -45.71 61.12 30.63
CA HIS A 178 -45.19 59.87 31.25
C HIS A 178 -45.55 58.51 30.60
N ASN A 179 -44.69 57.50 30.41
CA ASN A 179 -43.38 57.10 30.98
C ASN A 179 -42.69 56.10 29.99
N ALA A 180 -41.41 56.24 29.67
CA ALA A 180 -40.25 55.53 30.25
C ALA A 180 -39.73 54.29 29.47
N THR A 181 -38.48 54.45 29.00
CA THR A 181 -37.36 53.49 29.03
C THR A 181 -37.53 52.04 28.53
N LYS A 182 -36.75 51.66 27.51
CA LYS A 182 -35.61 50.74 27.70
C LYS A 182 -34.70 50.68 26.48
N LEU A 183 -33.42 50.98 26.72
CA LEU A 183 -32.29 50.53 25.94
C LEU A 183 -32.40 49.01 25.67
N ASN A 184 -32.13 48.59 24.44
CA ASN A 184 -31.17 47.52 24.25
C ASN A 184 -30.44 47.63 22.92
N ARG A 185 -29.18 48.01 23.08
CA ARG A 185 -28.07 47.88 22.16
C ARG A 185 -27.76 46.38 22.04
N ILE A 186 -28.16 45.75 20.93
CA ILE A 186 -27.63 44.45 20.50
C ILE A 186 -26.81 44.76 19.24
N ARG A 187 -25.57 45.21 19.43
CA ARG A 187 -24.35 44.37 19.38
C ARG A 187 -24.29 43.56 18.09
N ILE A 188 -23.84 44.24 17.04
CA ILE A 188 -23.15 43.61 15.90
C ILE A 188 -21.98 42.82 16.50
N PRO A 189 -21.92 41.48 16.39
CA PRO A 189 -20.69 40.77 16.60
C PRO A 189 -19.90 40.90 15.30
N SER A 190 -18.90 41.78 15.32
CA SER A 190 -17.67 41.52 14.58
C SER A 190 -17.12 40.19 15.13
N PHE A 191 -17.41 39.08 14.45
CA PHE A 191 -16.77 37.81 14.73
C PHE A 191 -16.43 37.12 13.40
N LEU A 192 -15.23 37.44 12.93
CA LEU A 192 -14.28 36.56 12.25
C LEU A 192 -14.70 35.90 10.93
N LEU A 193 -14.11 36.40 9.83
CA LEU A 193 -13.53 35.59 8.74
C LEU A 193 -12.65 36.56 7.91
N PHE A 194 -11.52 37.04 8.43
CA PHE A 194 -10.20 36.40 8.28
C PHE A 194 -10.22 35.13 7.41
N ASP A 195 -10.34 35.31 6.09
CA ASP A 195 -9.77 34.39 5.11
C ASP A 195 -8.23 34.46 5.20
N LYS A 196 -7.68 33.87 6.27
CA LYS A 196 -6.29 33.46 6.32
C LYS A 196 -6.28 32.03 5.84
N MET A 197 -5.78 31.87 4.61
CA MET A 197 -5.20 30.65 4.04
C MET A 197 -5.21 29.46 4.99
N ALA A 198 -6.06 28.48 4.69
CA ALA A 198 -6.08 27.18 5.33
C ALA A 198 -4.76 26.42 5.02
N GLY A 199 -3.69 26.80 5.72
CA GLY A 199 -2.61 25.88 6.05
C GLY A 199 -3.18 24.76 6.94
N PRO A 200 -2.57 23.56 6.94
CA PRO A 200 -3.19 22.36 7.47
C PRO A 200 -3.40 22.46 8.99
N LEU A 201 -4.62 22.86 9.40
CA LEU A 201 -5.07 22.98 10.79
C LEU A 201 -5.17 21.63 11.52
N GLY A 202 -4.88 20.51 10.85
CA GLY A 202 -5.00 19.17 11.42
C GLY A 202 -3.88 18.75 12.37
N TYR A 203 -2.72 19.42 12.36
CA TYR A 203 -1.55 18.92 13.12
C TYR A 203 -1.58 19.24 14.62
N ARG A 204 -2.19 20.38 15.01
CA ARG A 204 -2.16 20.88 16.40
C ARG A 204 -3.07 20.08 17.34
N GLY A 205 -4.21 19.59 16.85
CA GLY A 205 -5.23 18.89 17.64
C GLY A 205 -5.01 17.38 17.85
N LEU A 206 -3.98 16.79 17.22
CA LEU A 206 -3.76 15.34 17.29
C LEU A 206 -3.12 14.92 18.63
N PRO A 207 -3.50 13.76 19.20
CA PRO A 207 -2.83 13.22 20.37
C PRO A 207 -1.34 12.95 20.08
N PRO A 208 -0.43 13.05 21.08
CA PRO A 208 1.02 12.99 20.86
C PRO A 208 1.51 11.80 20.04
N LYS A 209 0.84 10.63 20.18
CA LYS A 209 1.15 9.42 19.40
C LYS A 209 0.77 9.53 17.92
N ALA A 210 -0.32 10.22 17.60
CA ALA A 210 -0.74 10.45 16.22
C ALA A 210 0.14 11.48 15.52
N LYS A 211 0.64 12.49 16.26
CA LYS A 211 1.64 13.44 15.74
C LYS A 211 2.92 12.71 15.30
N ASN A 212 3.44 11.82 16.14
CA ASN A 212 4.61 11.01 15.79
C ASN A 212 4.36 10.11 14.58
N LEU A 213 3.13 9.59 14.39
CA LEU A 213 2.76 8.79 13.23
C LEU A 213 2.73 9.62 11.94
N VAL A 214 2.21 10.85 11.99
CA VAL A 214 2.20 11.73 10.81
C VAL A 214 3.61 12.27 10.50
N VAL A 215 4.43 12.58 11.52
CA VAL A 215 5.86 12.91 11.30
C VAL A 215 6.56 11.71 10.68
N ALA A 216 6.42 10.51 11.27
CA ALA A 216 7.09 9.31 10.78
C ALA A 216 6.62 8.94 9.37
N GLY A 217 5.32 9.05 9.07
CA GLY A 217 4.76 8.81 7.75
C GLY A 217 5.20 9.85 6.71
N GLY A 218 5.28 11.12 7.09
CA GLY A 218 5.79 12.18 6.22
C GLY A 218 7.29 12.03 5.95
N LEU A 219 8.07 11.70 6.97
CA LEU A 219 9.52 11.49 6.86
C LEU A 219 9.83 10.26 6.01
N THR A 220 9.11 9.15 6.18
CA THR A 220 9.30 7.97 5.33
C THR A 220 8.88 8.25 3.90
N ALA A 221 7.75 8.91 3.65
CA ALA A 221 7.34 9.30 2.30
C ALA A 221 8.34 10.26 1.64
N PHE A 222 8.91 11.20 2.40
CA PHE A 222 9.92 12.13 1.89
C PHE A 222 11.24 11.44 1.56
N VAL A 223 11.73 10.56 2.43
CA VAL A 223 12.96 9.77 2.18
C VAL A 223 12.75 8.81 1.01
N PHE A 224 11.59 8.15 0.92
CA PHE A 224 11.26 7.27 -0.20
C PHE A 224 11.11 8.05 -1.50
N GLY A 225 10.51 9.24 -1.46
CA GLY A 225 10.40 10.16 -2.60
C GLY A 225 11.76 10.66 -3.08
N ALA A 226 12.65 11.04 -2.16
CA ALA A 226 14.02 11.44 -2.50
C ALA A 226 14.82 10.26 -3.09
N TYR A 227 14.71 9.07 -2.49
CA TYR A 227 15.36 7.85 -3.01
C TYR A 227 14.84 7.48 -4.41
N PHE A 228 13.53 7.51 -4.61
CA PHE A 228 12.92 7.24 -5.90
C PHE A 228 13.24 8.33 -6.93
N TYR A 229 13.29 9.59 -6.50
CA TYR A 229 13.73 10.71 -7.34
C TYR A 229 15.19 10.57 -7.75
N THR A 230 16.09 10.13 -6.85
CA THR A 230 17.49 9.86 -7.23
C THR A 230 17.61 8.69 -8.20
N MET A 231 16.83 7.61 -8.04
CA MET A 231 16.83 6.52 -9.02
C MET A 231 16.19 6.91 -10.37
N ARG A 232 15.29 7.89 -10.37
CA ARG A 232 14.64 8.41 -11.59
C ARG A 232 15.48 9.49 -12.29
N ALA A 233 16.17 10.34 -11.54
CA ALA A 233 16.99 11.45 -12.03
C ALA A 233 18.39 11.00 -12.46
N VAL A 234 18.91 9.89 -11.93
CA VAL A 234 20.19 9.29 -12.35
C VAL A 234 20.00 8.26 -13.48
N GLY A 235 18.78 8.07 -13.99
CA GLY A 235 18.51 7.10 -15.06
C GLY A 235 18.59 5.67 -14.53
N GLY A 236 17.44 4.99 -14.49
CA GLY A 236 17.40 3.58 -14.12
C GLY A 236 18.23 2.77 -15.10
N THR A 237 19.34 2.22 -14.62
CA THR A 237 20.01 0.93 -14.93
C THR A 237 20.14 0.42 -16.37
N ASP A 238 19.33 0.82 -17.34
CA ASP A 238 19.40 0.41 -18.74
C ASP A 238 20.52 1.13 -19.50
N GLU A 239 20.83 2.41 -19.23
CA GLU A 239 21.92 3.10 -19.92
C GLU A 239 23.31 2.64 -19.46
N LEU A 240 23.46 2.29 -18.18
CA LEU A 240 24.73 1.78 -17.64
C LEU A 240 25.02 0.36 -18.14
N GLN A 241 23.99 -0.50 -18.22
CA GLN A 241 24.11 -1.86 -18.74
C GLN A 241 24.34 -1.85 -20.26
N VAL A 242 23.65 -0.99 -21.01
CA VAL A 242 23.90 -0.78 -22.45
C VAL A 242 25.29 -0.20 -22.71
N ALA A 243 25.82 0.66 -21.82
CA ALA A 243 27.19 1.17 -21.93
C ALA A 243 28.24 0.09 -21.65
N ILE A 244 28.00 -0.81 -20.68
CA ILE A 244 28.86 -1.96 -20.38
C ILE A 244 28.85 -2.95 -21.54
N ASP A 245 27.67 -3.31 -22.05
CA ASP A 245 27.52 -4.22 -23.20
C ASP A 245 28.17 -3.62 -24.47
N LYS A 246 28.06 -2.31 -24.70
CA LYS A 246 28.78 -1.61 -25.79
C LYS A 246 30.30 -1.60 -25.59
N PHE A 247 30.77 -1.48 -24.35
CA PHE A 247 32.20 -1.50 -24.04
C PHE A 247 32.80 -2.91 -24.21
N GLU A 248 32.09 -3.95 -23.78
CA GLU A 248 32.50 -5.35 -24.00
C GLU A 248 32.45 -5.75 -25.48
N ALA A 249 31.48 -5.26 -26.26
CA ALA A 249 31.42 -5.47 -27.70
C ALA A 249 32.54 -4.74 -28.48
N ALA A 250 32.98 -3.57 -28.01
CA ALA A 250 34.13 -2.88 -28.59
C ALA A 250 35.45 -3.59 -28.24
N LYS A 251 35.56 -4.13 -27.02
CA LYS A 251 36.73 -4.90 -26.57
C LYS A 251 36.89 -6.21 -27.35
N SER A 252 35.80 -6.96 -27.56
CA SER A 252 35.85 -8.21 -28.32
C SER A 252 36.19 -8.03 -29.81
N LYS A 253 35.79 -6.91 -30.43
CA LYS A 253 36.25 -6.54 -31.78
C LYS A 253 37.75 -6.22 -31.84
N SER A 254 38.28 -5.51 -30.84
CA SER A 254 39.73 -5.22 -30.78
C SER A 254 40.58 -6.47 -30.51
N GLU A 255 40.05 -7.45 -29.75
CA GLU A 255 40.71 -8.73 -29.51
C GLU A 255 40.61 -9.68 -30.71
N SER A 256 39.53 -9.62 -31.52
CA SER A 256 39.43 -10.42 -32.76
C SER A 256 40.36 -9.95 -33.87
N ASP A 257 40.58 -8.63 -33.98
CA ASP A 257 41.51 -8.05 -34.96
C ASP A 257 42.98 -8.26 -34.54
N ALA A 258 43.25 -8.40 -33.23
CA ALA A 258 44.58 -8.72 -32.70
C ALA A 258 44.94 -10.21 -32.74
N ASN A 259 43.97 -11.11 -33.00
CA ASN A 259 44.17 -12.56 -32.93
C ASN A 259 44.05 -13.27 -34.29
N LEU A 260 44.26 -12.54 -35.40
CA LEU A 260 44.59 -13.15 -36.69
C LEU A 260 46.09 -13.47 -36.71
N PRO A 261 46.51 -14.76 -36.68
CA PRO A 261 47.92 -15.12 -36.75
C PRO A 261 48.46 -14.80 -38.15
N SER A 262 49.46 -13.92 -38.22
CA SER A 262 50.26 -13.71 -39.43
C SER A 262 50.95 -15.02 -39.81
N LYS A 263 50.46 -15.60 -40.90
CA LYS A 263 51.03 -16.81 -41.49
C LYS A 263 52.41 -16.47 -42.04
N VAL A 264 53.43 -17.01 -41.38
CA VAL A 264 54.83 -17.06 -41.83
C VAL A 264 54.86 -17.67 -43.23
N GLN A 265 55.24 -16.88 -44.22
CA GLN A 265 55.74 -17.35 -45.51
C GLN A 265 57.27 -17.40 -45.41
N GLY A 266 57.82 -18.59 -45.63
CA GLY A 266 59.20 -18.77 -46.09
C GLY A 266 59.32 -18.51 -47.59
#